data_AF-A0A958HKR7-F1
#
_entry.id   AF-A0A958HKR7-F1
#
_cell.length_a   1.000
_cell.length_b   1.000
_cell.length_c   1.000
_cell.angle_alpha   90.00
_cell.angle_beta   90.00
_cell.angle_gamma   90.00
#
_symmetry.space_group_name_H-M   'P 1'
#
loop_
_entity.id
_entity.type
_entity.pdbx_description
1 polymer ?
#
loop_
_entity_poly.entity_id
_entity_poly.type
_entity_poly.pdbx_seq_one_letter_code
_entity_poly.pdbx_strand_id
1 'polypeptide(L)'
;MNIFFRELRANFKSLIIWCVIIVMFVAVGFAKFSAYEGNPELLAVLDGVPPAMLAAFNLNAFNLTTITGFYGVMFTYFALILSIAAVMWGSDIITKEERDKTVEFALTLPVRRSQVITGKLFAVLVNCIVLLLFTAAAVLLNALQYQ
;
A
#
# COMPACT_ATOMS: atom_id res chain seq x y z
N MET A 1 -12.89 -16.35 23.07
CA MET A 1 -12.26 -15.13 22.52
C MET A 1 -11.83 -15.43 21.08
N ASN A 2 -12.38 -14.73 20.08
CA ASN A 2 -12.06 -15.01 18.68
C ASN A 2 -10.64 -14.50 18.36
N ILE A 3 -9.75 -15.41 17.97
CA ILE A 3 -8.34 -15.10 17.64
C ILE A 3 -8.29 -13.99 16.59
N PHE A 4 -9.13 -14.06 15.56
CA PHE A 4 -9.25 -13.07 14.50
C PHE A 4 -9.45 -11.62 15.01
N PHE A 5 -10.43 -11.39 15.89
CA PHE A 5 -10.72 -10.04 16.39
C PHE A 5 -9.63 -9.49 17.31
N ARG A 6 -8.94 -10.38 18.05
CA ARG A 6 -7.77 -10.01 18.85
C ARG A 6 -6.66 -9.50 17.96
N GLU A 7 -6.38 -10.24 16.89
CA GLU A 7 -5.34 -9.89 15.91
C GLU A 7 -5.65 -8.59 15.17
N LEU A 8 -6.91 -8.38 14.78
CA LEU A 8 -7.34 -7.14 14.12
C LEU A 8 -7.14 -5.91 15.03
N ARG A 9 -7.54 -6.03 16.30
CA ARG A 9 -7.39 -4.94 17.28
C ARG A 9 -5.93 -4.64 17.60
N ALA A 10 -5.08 -5.66 17.66
CA ALA A 10 -3.65 -5.49 17.88
C ALA A 10 -2.97 -4.73 16.72
N ASN A 11 -3.36 -5.01 15.48
CA ASN A 11 -2.81 -4.38 14.29
C ASN A 11 -3.43 -3.01 13.95
N PHE A 12 -4.50 -2.60 14.63
CA PHE A 12 -5.24 -1.37 14.31
C PHE A 12 -4.37 -0.10 14.36
N LYS A 13 -3.47 0.02 15.34
CA LYS A 13 -2.53 1.15 15.41
C LYS A 13 -1.58 1.19 14.21
N SER A 14 -1.08 0.01 13.79
CA SER A 14 -0.21 -0.10 12.62
C SER A 14 -0.98 0.26 11.34
N LEU A 15 -2.23 -0.19 11.21
CA LEU A 15 -3.09 0.16 10.08
C LEU A 15 -3.29 1.68 9.95
N ILE A 16 -3.55 2.38 11.05
CA ILE A 16 -3.67 3.85 11.04
C ILE A 16 -2.38 4.51 10.53
N ILE A 17 -1.22 4.07 11.01
CA ILE A 17 0.08 4.62 10.58
C ILE A 17 0.25 4.44 9.06
N TRP A 18 -0.02 3.24 8.54
CA TRP A 18 0.05 2.97 7.10
C TRP A 18 -0.96 3.78 6.28
N CYS A 19 -2.18 3.97 6.78
CA CYS A 19 -3.16 4.87 6.17
C CYS A 19 -2.65 6.31 6.07
N VAL A 20 -2.04 6.85 7.13
CA VAL A 20 -1.46 8.19 7.13
C VAL A 20 -0.32 8.31 6.12
N ILE A 21 0.58 7.32 6.07
CA ILE A 21 1.68 7.28 5.09
C ILE A 21 1.13 7.32 3.66
N ILE A 22 0.11 6.52 3.36
CA ILE A 22 -0.51 6.48 2.03
C ILE A 22 -1.19 7.79 1.69
N VAL A 23 -1.95 8.40 2.60
CA VAL A 23 -2.61 9.70 2.34
C VAL A 23 -1.56 10.77 2.04
N MET A 24 -0.49 10.81 2.83
CA MET A 24 0.61 11.75 2.59
C MET A 24 1.27 11.51 1.23
N PHE A 25 1.51 10.24 0.88
CA PHE A 25 2.11 9.86 -0.40
C PHE A 25 1.20 10.23 -1.59
N VAL A 26 -0.10 9.96 -1.50
CA VAL A 26 -1.11 10.36 -2.50
C VAL A 26 -1.15 11.87 -2.64
N ALA A 27 -1.20 12.62 -1.53
CA ALA A 27 -1.26 14.08 -1.56
C ALA A 27 -0.03 14.70 -2.24
N VAL A 28 1.18 14.21 -1.92
CA VAL A 28 2.42 14.66 -2.57
C VAL A 28 2.43 14.27 -4.05
N GLY A 29 1.95 13.07 -4.40
CA GLY A 29 1.83 12.62 -5.79
C GLY A 29 0.95 13.54 -6.63
N PHE A 30 -0.26 13.84 -6.16
CA PHE A 30 -1.19 14.73 -6.86
C PHE A 30 -0.76 16.20 -6.83
N ALA A 31 -0.10 16.67 -5.76
CA ALA A 31 0.50 18.00 -5.73
C ALA A 31 1.61 18.17 -6.78
N LYS A 32 2.30 17.08 -7.16
CA LYS A 32 3.23 17.11 -8.31
C LYS A 32 2.47 17.12 -9.63
N PHE A 33 1.35 16.41 -9.74
CA PHE A 33 0.53 16.38 -10.96
C PHE A 33 0.03 17.77 -11.36
N SER A 34 -0.41 18.61 -10.42
CA SER A 34 -0.84 20.00 -10.72
C SER A 34 0.27 20.87 -11.33
N ALA A 35 1.55 20.52 -11.14
CA ALA A 35 2.66 21.21 -11.79
C ALA A 35 2.87 20.79 -13.25
N TYR A 36 2.43 19.58 -13.63
CA TYR A 36 2.50 19.06 -15.00
C TYR A 36 1.23 19.36 -15.81
N GLU A 37 0.09 19.48 -15.13
CA GLU A 37 -1.19 19.81 -15.74
C GLU A 37 -1.13 21.17 -16.45
N GLY A 38 -1.51 21.21 -17.73
CA GLY A 38 -1.57 22.43 -18.53
C GLY A 38 -0.25 22.96 -19.10
N ASN A 39 0.88 22.28 -18.91
CA ASN A 39 2.18 22.70 -19.46
C ASN A 39 2.83 21.62 -20.37
N PRO A 40 2.57 21.66 -21.69
CA PRO A 40 3.17 20.74 -22.66
C PRO A 40 4.71 20.85 -22.74
N GLU A 41 5.28 22.01 -22.39
CA GLU A 41 6.73 22.24 -22.41
C GLU A 41 7.47 21.36 -21.37
N LEU A 42 6.81 20.95 -20.29
CA LEU A 42 7.39 20.04 -19.31
C LEU A 42 7.56 18.61 -19.86
N LEU A 43 6.79 18.23 -20.89
CA LEU A 43 6.98 16.95 -21.58
C LEU A 43 8.26 16.96 -22.43
N ALA A 44 8.67 18.12 -22.97
CA ALA A 44 9.89 18.24 -23.77
C ALA A 44 11.17 17.95 -22.95
N VAL A 45 11.11 18.06 -21.62
CA VAL A 45 12.21 17.65 -20.73
C VAL A 45 12.42 16.13 -20.77
N LEU A 46 11.37 15.35 -21.04
CA LEU A 46 11.47 13.89 -21.18
C LEU A 46 12.21 13.47 -22.45
N ASP A 47 12.21 14.31 -23.49
CA ASP A 47 12.94 14.05 -24.75
C ASP A 47 14.47 14.04 -24.52
N GLY A 48 14.95 14.68 -23.45
CA GLY A 48 16.35 14.65 -23.04
C GLY A 48 16.75 13.38 -22.26
N VAL A 49 15.79 12.52 -21.90
CA VAL A 49 16.04 11.31 -21.10
C VAL A 49 16.41 10.13 -22.01
N PRO A 50 17.47 9.36 -21.71
CA PRO A 50 17.83 8.20 -22.51
C PRO A 50 16.68 7.19 -22.64
N PRO A 51 16.48 6.57 -23.81
CA PRO A 51 15.35 5.67 -24.07
C PRO A 51 15.34 4.43 -23.15
N ALA A 52 16.52 3.99 -22.70
CA ALA A 52 16.65 2.90 -21.74
C ALA A 52 16.06 3.25 -20.36
N MET A 53 16.21 4.50 -19.89
CA MET A 53 15.59 4.95 -18.65
C MET A 53 14.09 5.16 -18.81
N LEU A 54 13.64 5.74 -19.91
CA LEU A 54 12.21 5.90 -20.19
C LEU A 54 11.47 4.55 -20.21
N ALA A 55 12.11 3.51 -20.76
CA ALA A 55 11.58 2.15 -20.74
C ALA A 55 11.56 1.54 -19.33
N ALA A 56 12.63 1.71 -18.55
CA ALA A 56 12.72 1.18 -17.19
C ALA A 56 11.65 1.77 -16.23
N PHE A 57 11.32 3.06 -16.40
CA PHE A 57 10.30 3.74 -15.60
C PHE A 57 8.90 3.73 -16.23
N ASN A 58 8.70 3.02 -17.36
CA ASN A 58 7.45 3.00 -18.14
C ASN A 58 6.92 4.41 -18.53
N LEU A 59 7.82 5.38 -18.71
CA LEU A 59 7.47 6.76 -19.07
C LEU A 59 7.10 6.92 -20.55
N ASN A 60 7.47 5.97 -21.41
CA ASN A 60 7.17 6.01 -22.85
C ASN A 60 5.69 5.73 -23.19
N ALA A 61 4.95 5.04 -22.32
CA ALA A 61 3.60 4.55 -22.63
C ALA A 61 2.48 5.52 -22.18
N PHE A 62 2.80 6.52 -21.36
CA PHE A 62 1.81 7.30 -20.63
C PHE A 62 2.05 8.80 -20.79
N ASN A 63 1.04 9.51 -21.31
CA ASN A 63 1.09 10.97 -21.35
C ASN A 63 0.93 11.53 -19.93
N LEU A 64 2.00 12.13 -19.39
CA LEU A 64 2.05 12.67 -18.03
C LEU A 64 1.10 13.86 -17.81
N THR A 65 0.59 14.49 -18.87
CA THR A 65 -0.40 15.57 -18.76
C THR A 65 -1.82 15.04 -18.50
N THR A 66 -2.04 13.74 -18.65
CA THR A 66 -3.33 13.09 -18.35
C THR A 66 -3.28 12.42 -17.00
N ILE A 67 -4.37 12.50 -16.24
CA ILE A 67 -4.51 11.85 -14.92
C ILE A 67 -4.23 10.35 -15.02
N THR A 68 -4.75 9.70 -16.06
CA THR A 68 -4.57 8.27 -16.30
C THR A 68 -3.11 7.91 -16.57
N GLY A 69 -2.39 8.75 -17.33
CA GLY A 69 -0.98 8.53 -17.61
C GLY A 69 -0.10 8.76 -16.38
N PHE A 70 -0.33 9.85 -15.64
CA PHE A 70 0.38 10.12 -14.40
C PHE A 70 0.14 9.03 -13.35
N TYR A 71 -1.11 8.58 -13.20
CA TYR A 71 -1.43 7.47 -12.30
C TYR A 71 -0.77 6.16 -12.71
N GLY A 72 -0.69 5.86 -14.01
CA GLY A 72 -0.01 4.68 -14.53
C GLY A 72 1.46 4.61 -14.13
N VAL A 73 2.15 5.75 -14.14
CA VAL A 73 3.54 5.84 -13.66
C VAL A 73 3.62 5.73 -12.14
N MET A 74 2.72 6.41 -11.42
CA MET A 74 2.69 6.39 -9.95
C MET A 74 2.26 5.03 -9.37
N PHE A 75 1.56 4.20 -10.14
CA PHE A 75 1.10 2.87 -9.74
C PHE A 75 2.23 1.98 -9.22
N THR A 76 3.40 2.02 -9.86
CA THR A 76 4.56 1.22 -9.43
C THR A 76 4.97 1.55 -7.99
N TYR A 77 4.92 2.84 -7.61
CA TYR A 77 5.25 3.27 -6.26
C TYR A 77 4.15 2.90 -5.25
N PHE A 78 2.88 3.02 -5.63
CA PHE A 78 1.77 2.54 -4.79
C PHE A 78 1.87 1.05 -4.53
N ALA A 79 2.10 0.25 -5.57
CA ALA A 79 2.27 -1.19 -5.46
C ALA A 79 3.44 -1.56 -4.55
N LEU A 80 4.57 -0.84 -4.66
CA LEU A 80 5.74 -1.04 -3.83
C LEU A 80 5.43 -0.78 -2.34
N ILE A 81 4.83 0.37 -2.00
CA ILE A 81 4.49 0.72 -0.61
C ILE A 81 3.50 -0.29 -0.01
N LEU A 82 2.45 -0.66 -0.76
CA LEU A 82 1.46 -1.64 -0.32
C LEU A 82 2.07 -3.03 -0.12
N SER A 83 2.99 -3.44 -1.00
CA SER A 83 3.70 -4.73 -0.87
C SER A 83 4.56 -4.79 0.39
N ILE A 84 5.25 -3.69 0.72
CA ILE A 84 6.07 -3.60 1.94
C ILE A 84 5.17 -3.74 3.17
N ALA A 85 4.04 -3.03 3.21
CA ALA A 85 3.08 -3.13 4.31
C ALA A 85 2.56 -4.56 4.49
N ALA A 86 2.20 -5.22 3.39
CA ALA A 86 1.69 -6.59 3.40
C ALA A 86 2.73 -7.59 3.92
N VAL A 87 3.99 -7.47 3.48
CA VAL A 87 5.09 -8.34 3.93
C VAL A 87 5.36 -8.13 5.42
N MET A 88 5.40 -6.88 5.89
CA MET A 88 5.64 -6.57 7.30
C MET A 88 4.54 -7.15 8.21
N TRP A 89 3.27 -6.98 7.85
CA TRP A 89 2.17 -7.57 8.63
C TRP A 89 2.16 -9.10 8.57
N GLY A 90 2.51 -9.68 7.43
CA GLY A 90 2.64 -11.12 7.28
C GLY A 90 3.75 -11.72 8.13
N SER A 91 4.92 -11.09 8.18
CA SER A 91 6.03 -11.55 9.02
C SER A 91 5.75 -11.35 10.50
N ASP A 92 5.26 -10.17 10.90
CA ASP A 92 5.07 -9.81 12.30
C ASP A 92 4.01 -10.67 12.98
N ILE A 93 2.95 -11.09 12.27
CA ILE A 93 1.91 -11.90 12.90
C ILE A 93 2.39 -13.31 13.27
N ILE A 94 3.45 -13.78 12.62
CA ILE A 94 4.09 -15.07 12.89
C ILE A 94 5.15 -14.91 13.98
N THR A 95 6.07 -13.94 13.81
CA THR A 95 7.26 -13.80 14.67
C THR A 95 6.98 -13.18 16.02
N LYS A 96 5.92 -12.38 16.18
CA LYS A 96 5.65 -11.68 17.45
C LYS A 96 5.46 -12.62 18.65
N GLU A 97 4.92 -13.82 18.44
CA GLU A 97 4.70 -14.75 19.55
C GLU A 97 6.02 -15.35 20.02
N GLU A 98 6.94 -15.62 19.10
CA GLU A 98 8.31 -16.06 19.40
C GLU A 98 9.09 -14.94 20.09
N ARG A 99 9.01 -13.72 19.56
CA ARG A 99 9.65 -12.53 20.13
C ARG A 99 9.19 -12.25 21.56
N ASP A 100 7.90 -12.37 21.81
CA ASP A 100 7.31 -12.05 23.12
C ASP A 100 7.33 -13.27 24.07
N LYS A 101 7.94 -14.40 23.67
CA LYS A 101 8.01 -15.67 24.42
C LYS A 101 6.64 -16.20 24.88
N THR A 102 5.59 -15.95 24.09
CA THR A 102 4.22 -16.37 24.39
C THR A 102 3.78 -17.62 23.61
N VAL A 103 4.65 -18.17 22.76
CA VAL A 103 4.37 -19.39 21.97
C VAL A 103 3.95 -20.56 22.87
N GLU A 104 4.65 -20.78 23.98
CA GLU A 104 4.37 -21.90 24.89
C GLU A 104 2.95 -21.80 25.47
N PHE A 105 2.51 -20.59 25.84
CA PHE A 105 1.14 -20.33 26.32
C PHE A 105 0.09 -20.45 25.21
N ALA A 106 0.41 -20.05 23.98
CA ALA A 106 -0.51 -20.21 22.85
C ALA A 106 -0.72 -21.69 22.50
N LEU A 107 0.31 -22.53 22.69
CA LEU A 107 0.28 -23.96 22.39
C LEU A 107 -0.36 -24.83 23.48
N THR A 108 -0.53 -24.33 24.71
CA THR A 108 -1.24 -25.05 25.79
C THR A 108 -2.75 -24.86 25.74
N LEU A 109 -3.26 -23.91 24.96
CA LEU A 109 -4.70 -23.71 24.79
C LEU A 109 -5.32 -24.86 23.98
N PRO A 110 -6.54 -25.32 24.33
CA PRO A 110 -7.22 -26.44 23.65
C PRO A 110 -7.82 -26.00 22.30
N VAL A 111 -6.99 -25.52 21.38
CA VAL A 111 -7.38 -25.01 20.06
C VAL A 111 -6.56 -25.71 18.99
N ARG A 112 -7.18 -26.07 17.86
CA ARG A 112 -6.47 -26.73 16.75
C ARG A 112 -5.46 -25.75 16.13
N ARG A 113 -4.22 -26.19 15.90
CA ARG A 113 -3.14 -25.37 15.30
C ARG A 113 -3.55 -24.74 13.97
N SER A 114 -4.29 -25.48 13.14
CA SER A 114 -4.83 -24.97 11.87
C SER A 114 -5.76 -23.77 12.06
N GLN A 115 -6.64 -23.78 13.06
CA GLN A 115 -7.56 -22.67 13.34
C GLN A 115 -6.82 -21.39 13.77
N VAL A 116 -5.71 -21.52 14.50
CA VAL A 116 -4.88 -20.38 14.90
C VAL A 116 -4.23 -19.74 13.68
N ILE A 117 -3.61 -20.56 12.82
CA ILE A 117 -2.92 -20.08 11.60
C ILE A 117 -3.91 -19.45 10.63
N THR A 118 -5.05 -20.09 10.35
CA THR A 118 -6.06 -19.52 9.45
C THR A 118 -6.64 -18.23 10.00
N GLY A 119 -6.89 -18.16 11.31
CA GLY A 119 -7.40 -16.94 11.96
C GLY A 119 -6.44 -15.76 11.84
N LYS A 120 -5.13 -16.00 11.96
CA LYS A 120 -4.08 -15.01 11.75
C LYS A 120 -3.97 -14.59 10.27
N LEU A 121 -3.99 -15.55 9.36
CA LEU A 121 -3.94 -15.29 7.92
C LEU A 121 -5.08 -14.38 7.48
N PHE A 122 -6.32 -14.69 7.90
CA PHE A 122 -7.48 -13.85 7.60
C PHE A 122 -7.36 -12.45 8.20
N ALA A 123 -6.78 -12.30 9.39
CA ALA A 123 -6.57 -10.97 9.99
C ALA A 123 -5.61 -10.10 9.16
N VAL A 124 -4.49 -10.66 8.68
CA VAL A 124 -3.57 -9.93 7.78
C VAL A 124 -4.26 -9.61 6.46
N LEU A 125 -4.96 -10.58 5.88
CA LEU A 125 -5.64 -10.41 4.59
C LEU A 125 -6.68 -9.28 4.67
N VAL A 126 -7.45 -9.21 5.75
CA VAL A 126 -8.40 -8.10 5.97
C VAL A 126 -7.67 -6.76 6.09
N ASN A 127 -6.55 -6.68 6.82
CA ASN A 127 -5.77 -5.43 6.88
C ASN A 127 -5.26 -4.99 5.51
N CYS A 128 -4.75 -5.93 4.69
CA CYS A 128 -4.31 -5.65 3.33
C CYS A 128 -5.46 -5.15 2.44
N ILE A 129 -6.63 -5.77 2.51
CA ILE A 129 -7.82 -5.34 1.75
C ILE A 129 -8.26 -3.95 2.19
N VAL A 130 -8.33 -3.69 3.50
CA VAL A 130 -8.73 -2.38 4.03
C VAL A 130 -7.75 -1.31 3.56
N LEU A 131 -6.44 -1.58 3.60
CA LEU A 131 -5.43 -0.63 3.13
C LEU A 131 -5.55 -0.37 1.62
N LEU A 132 -5.80 -1.42 0.83
CA LEU A 132 -5.99 -1.30 -0.62
C LEU A 132 -7.23 -0.48 -0.96
N LEU A 133 -8.37 -0.76 -0.33
CA LEU A 133 -9.61 0.01 -0.53
C LEU A 133 -9.44 1.46 -0.11
N PHE A 134 -8.76 1.70 1.01
CA PHE A 134 -8.47 3.05 1.48
C PHE A 134 -7.56 3.82 0.51
N THR A 135 -6.54 3.17 -0.04
CA THR A 135 -5.67 3.75 -1.08
C THR A 135 -6.46 4.10 -2.33
N ALA A 136 -7.30 3.17 -2.81
CA ALA A 136 -8.15 3.39 -3.97
C ALA A 136 -9.10 4.57 -3.76
N ALA A 137 -9.75 4.65 -2.58
CA ALA A 137 -10.62 5.78 -2.23
C ALA A 137 -9.85 7.11 -2.18
N ALA A 138 -8.66 7.13 -1.56
CA ALA A 138 -7.83 8.33 -1.49
C ALA A 138 -7.41 8.83 -2.90
N VAL A 139 -7.01 7.92 -3.78
CA VAL A 139 -6.68 8.25 -5.18
C VAL A 139 -7.89 8.79 -5.92
N LEU A 140 -9.05 8.11 -5.82
CA LEU A 140 -10.28 8.56 -6.51
C LEU A 140 -10.71 9.94 -6.04
N LEU A 141 -10.68 10.22 -4.74
CA LEU A 141 -11.03 11.54 -4.19
C LEU A 141 -10.14 12.66 -4.72
N ASN A 142 -8.84 12.42 -4.91
CA ASN A 142 -7.94 13.41 -5.50
C ASN A 142 -8.12 13.52 -7.01
N ALA A 143 -8.37 12.40 -7.71
CA ALA A 143 -8.59 12.40 -9.16
C ALA A 143 -9.85 13.19 -9.56
N LEU A 144 -10.90 13.20 -8.73
CA LEU A 144 -12.11 13.99 -8.96
C LEU A 144 -11.86 15.51 -8.97
N GLN A 145 -10.75 15.99 -8.41
CA GLN A 145 -10.41 17.42 -8.41
C GLN A 145 -9.91 17.92 -9.78
N TYR A 146 -9.53 16.99 -10.66
CA TYR A 146 -8.89 17.27 -11.95
C TYR A 146 -9.74 16.81 -13.15
N GLN A 147 -10.99 16.37 -12.91
CA GLN A 147 -12.00 16.13 -13.95
C GLN A 147 -12.76 17.42 -14.26
#